data_AF-G8YPF6-F1
#
_entry.id   AF-G8YPF6-F1
#
_cell.length_a   1.000
_cell.length_b   1.000
_cell.length_c   1.000
_cell.angle_alpha   90.00
_cell.angle_beta   90.00
_cell.angle_gamma   90.00
#
_symmetry.space_group_name_H-M   'P 1'
#
loop_
_entity.id
_entity.type
_entity.pdbx_description
1 polymer ?
#
loop_
_entity_poly.entity_id
_entity_poly.type
_entity_poly.pdbx_seq_one_letter_code
_entity_poly.pdbx_strand_id
1 'polypeptide(L)'
;MAVKKRTTLRDKAAKASGKRSVKSIVSEHSDITEERTTPENDNPFLKLSTVAKKDKQASRSSNFTQRVITKAADNGMGISKSALRRRKRKAREQLKPKMDDLLASLSEPTTTIVDSDAVKAHATDDHSYISQNKNKNQPNITKQSGHRIIMNDERKNFTSLLRDSQFRSSPFAALKDAIANKNK
;
A
#
# COMPACT_ATOMS: atom_id res chain seq x y z
N MET A 1 15.33 -26.94 33.34
CA MET A 1 14.16 -26.15 32.92
C MET A 1 13.89 -26.41 31.44
N ALA A 2 12.75 -27.03 31.10
CA ALA A 2 12.44 -27.37 29.70
C ALA A 2 11.78 -26.17 28.98
N VAL A 3 12.38 -25.72 27.88
CA VAL A 3 11.90 -24.57 27.10
C VAL A 3 10.63 -24.96 26.32
N LYS A 4 9.51 -24.34 26.68
CA LYS A 4 8.20 -24.55 26.03
C LYS A 4 8.22 -23.96 24.62
N LYS A 5 8.28 -24.80 23.59
CA LYS A 5 8.27 -24.35 22.18
C LYS A 5 6.91 -23.74 21.83
N ARG A 6 6.93 -22.58 21.16
CA ARG A 6 5.72 -21.85 20.74
C ARG A 6 5.02 -22.60 19.61
N THR A 7 3.71 -22.80 19.77
CA THR A 7 2.86 -23.48 18.79
C THR A 7 2.51 -22.53 17.65
N THR A 8 2.66 -22.99 16.41
CA THR A 8 2.32 -22.21 15.22
C THR A 8 0.92 -22.55 14.70
N LEU A 9 0.36 -21.68 13.84
CA LEU A 9 -0.92 -21.93 13.17
C LEU A 9 -0.91 -23.22 12.34
N ARG A 10 0.24 -23.63 11.80
CA ARG A 10 0.38 -24.90 11.07
C ARG A 10 0.23 -26.10 11.99
N ASP A 11 0.79 -26.03 13.20
CA ASP A 11 0.67 -27.11 14.19
C ASP A 11 -0.79 -27.26 14.68
N LYS A 12 -1.53 -26.15 14.77
CA LYS A 12 -2.96 -26.16 15.12
C LYS A 12 -3.83 -26.77 14.00
N ALA A 13 -3.52 -26.47 12.73
CA ALA A 13 -4.25 -27.01 11.59
C ALA A 13 -4.05 -28.52 11.40
N ALA A 14 -2.83 -29.02 11.58
CA ALA A 14 -2.53 -30.45 11.50
C ALA A 14 -3.25 -31.26 12.61
N LYS A 15 -3.43 -30.67 13.80
CA LYS A 15 -4.16 -31.29 14.91
C LYS A 15 -5.68 -31.33 14.69
N ALA A 16 -6.20 -30.45 13.83
CA ALA A 16 -7.61 -30.42 13.44
C ALA A 16 -7.93 -31.44 12.33
N SER A 17 -7.01 -31.68 11.38
CA SER A 17 -7.21 -32.69 10.32
C SER A 17 -7.14 -34.13 10.79
N GLY A 18 -6.56 -34.39 11.97
CA GLY A 18 -6.50 -35.73 12.57
C GLY A 18 -7.79 -36.21 13.24
N LYS A 19 -8.83 -35.37 13.34
CA LYS A 19 -10.10 -35.75 13.97
C LYS A 19 -11.19 -35.93 12.91
N ARG A 20 -11.44 -37.21 12.60
CA ARG A 20 -12.57 -37.79 11.82
C ARG A 20 -12.51 -37.52 10.31
N SER A 21 -12.16 -38.58 9.58
CA SER A 21 -12.40 -38.71 8.14
C SER A 21 -13.91 -38.69 7.88
N VAL A 22 -14.42 -37.59 7.34
CA VAL A 22 -15.82 -37.43 6.91
C VAL A 22 -16.15 -38.35 5.71
N LYS A 23 -15.15 -39.06 5.17
CA LYS A 23 -15.27 -39.90 3.97
C LYS A 23 -16.09 -41.18 4.17
N SER A 24 -16.20 -41.69 5.41
CA SER A 24 -16.99 -42.90 5.70
C SER A 24 -18.48 -42.66 5.93
N ILE A 25 -18.90 -41.40 6.11
CA ILE A 25 -20.32 -41.06 6.35
C ILE A 25 -21.02 -40.71 5.02
N VAL A 26 -20.27 -40.31 4.00
CA VAL A 26 -20.82 -39.87 2.70
C VAL A 26 -21.12 -41.05 1.76
N SER A 27 -20.55 -42.23 2.00
CA SER A 27 -20.74 -43.41 1.13
C SER A 27 -22.08 -44.14 1.32
N GLU A 28 -22.84 -43.88 2.38
CA GLU A 28 -24.15 -44.54 2.63
C GLU A 28 -25.36 -43.78 2.03
N HIS A 29 -25.16 -42.61 1.43
CA HIS A 29 -26.26 -41.74 0.99
C HIS A 29 -26.24 -41.37 -0.51
N SER A 30 -25.47 -42.06 -1.34
CA SER A 30 -25.30 -41.73 -2.77
C SER A 30 -26.37 -42.28 -3.72
N ASP A 31 -27.27 -43.15 -3.26
CA ASP A 31 -28.06 -43.98 -4.18
C ASP A 31 -29.50 -43.46 -4.45
N ILE A 32 -29.82 -42.22 -4.06
CA ILE A 32 -31.15 -41.63 -4.32
C ILE A 32 -30.96 -40.30 -5.05
N THR A 33 -30.71 -40.36 -6.35
CA THR A 33 -30.71 -39.17 -7.23
C THR A 33 -31.63 -39.41 -8.42
N GLU A 34 -32.94 -39.48 -8.17
CA GLU A 34 -33.94 -39.27 -9.21
C GLU A 34 -34.39 -37.79 -9.23
N GLU A 35 -34.72 -37.33 -10.43
CA GLU A 35 -35.08 -35.97 -10.81
C GLU A 35 -36.11 -35.32 -9.87
N ARG A 36 -35.74 -34.23 -9.20
CA ARG A 36 -36.69 -33.32 -8.54
C ARG A 36 -36.59 -31.92 -9.13
N THR A 37 -37.53 -31.62 -10.01
CA THR A 37 -38.04 -30.26 -10.23
C THR A 37 -38.32 -29.64 -8.87
N THR A 38 -37.64 -28.56 -8.50
CA THR A 38 -37.70 -28.01 -7.14
C THR A 38 -39.06 -27.38 -6.87
N PRO A 39 -39.87 -27.88 -5.91
CA PRO A 39 -40.93 -27.06 -5.34
C PRO A 39 -40.28 -25.93 -4.52
N GLU A 40 -40.88 -24.74 -4.55
CA GLU A 40 -40.51 -23.67 -3.63
C GLU A 40 -40.56 -24.21 -2.20
N ASN A 41 -39.45 -24.03 -1.47
CA ASN A 41 -39.29 -24.56 -0.13
C ASN A 41 -39.89 -23.53 0.84
N ASP A 42 -41.15 -23.75 1.26
CA ASP A 42 -41.96 -22.83 2.06
C ASP A 42 -41.31 -22.44 3.41
N ASN A 43 -40.31 -23.19 3.87
CA ASN A 43 -39.58 -22.87 5.08
C ASN A 43 -38.33 -22.01 4.79
N PRO A 44 -38.33 -20.71 5.19
CA PRO A 44 -37.22 -19.81 4.90
C PRO A 44 -35.91 -20.19 5.62
N PHE A 45 -35.98 -21.02 6.66
CA PHE A 45 -34.82 -21.46 7.44
C PHE A 45 -34.18 -22.76 6.93
N LEU A 46 -34.85 -23.49 6.03
CA LEU A 46 -34.38 -24.77 5.48
C LEU A 46 -34.07 -24.69 3.98
N LYS A 47 -33.35 -23.65 3.58
CA LYS A 47 -32.88 -23.51 2.19
C LYS A 47 -31.69 -24.42 1.91
N LEU A 48 -31.88 -25.43 1.07
CA LEU A 48 -30.79 -26.24 0.53
C LEU A 48 -29.95 -25.39 -0.43
N SER A 49 -28.63 -25.56 -0.41
CA SER A 49 -27.75 -24.87 -1.36
C SER A 49 -28.01 -25.41 -2.77
N THR A 50 -28.41 -24.54 -3.68
CA THR A 50 -28.66 -24.87 -5.10
C THR A 50 -27.39 -25.14 -5.90
N VAL A 51 -26.22 -24.80 -5.33
CA VAL A 51 -24.92 -24.91 -6.00
C VAL A 51 -24.03 -25.87 -5.23
N ALA A 52 -23.42 -26.81 -5.94
CA ALA A 52 -22.45 -27.73 -5.37
C ALA A 52 -21.23 -26.98 -4.80
N LYS A 53 -20.63 -27.51 -3.73
CA LYS A 53 -19.45 -26.90 -3.09
C LYS A 53 -18.28 -26.75 -4.08
N LYS A 54 -18.12 -27.70 -5.01
CA LYS A 54 -17.10 -27.68 -6.06
C LYS A 54 -17.26 -26.46 -6.97
N ASP A 55 -18.47 -26.19 -7.45
CA ASP A 55 -18.76 -25.07 -8.35
C ASP A 55 -18.65 -23.73 -7.63
N LYS A 56 -19.08 -23.68 -6.35
CA LYS A 56 -18.88 -22.50 -5.50
C LYS A 56 -17.39 -22.21 -5.26
N GLN A 57 -16.55 -23.24 -5.16
CA GLN A 57 -15.11 -23.06 -5.05
C GLN A 57 -14.49 -22.59 -6.36
N ALA A 58 -14.93 -23.16 -7.50
CA ALA A 58 -14.48 -22.75 -8.83
C ALA A 58 -14.89 -21.31 -9.18
N SER A 59 -16.10 -20.89 -8.83
CA SER A 59 -16.54 -19.50 -9.01
C SER A 59 -15.76 -18.55 -8.11
N ARG A 60 -15.47 -18.95 -6.86
CA ARG A 60 -14.65 -18.15 -5.94
C ARG A 60 -13.22 -17.96 -6.44
N SER A 61 -12.59 -19.00 -7.00
CA SER A 61 -11.26 -18.89 -7.58
C SER A 61 -11.28 -18.04 -8.86
N SER A 62 -12.26 -18.25 -9.75
CA SER A 62 -12.43 -17.44 -10.97
C SER A 62 -12.61 -15.95 -10.66
N ASN A 63 -13.50 -15.61 -9.71
CA ASN A 63 -13.73 -14.24 -9.27
C ASN A 63 -12.47 -13.61 -8.65
N PHE A 64 -11.65 -14.39 -7.94
CA PHE A 64 -10.38 -13.91 -7.41
C PHE A 64 -9.38 -13.61 -8.53
N THR A 65 -9.24 -14.51 -9.50
CA THR A 65 -8.35 -14.31 -10.66
C THR A 65 -8.78 -13.10 -11.47
N GLN A 66 -10.08 -12.94 -11.74
CA GLN A 66 -10.61 -11.75 -12.42
C GLN A 66 -10.29 -10.47 -11.65
N ARG A 67 -10.47 -10.45 -10.31
CA ARG A 67 -10.08 -9.31 -9.47
C ARG A 67 -8.59 -9.02 -9.50
N VAL A 68 -7.73 -10.02 -9.65
CA VAL A 68 -6.28 -9.80 -9.77
C VAL A 68 -5.94 -9.21 -11.13
N ILE A 69 -6.57 -9.70 -12.20
CA ILE A 69 -6.35 -9.22 -13.57
C ILE A 69 -6.83 -7.76 -13.73
N THR A 70 -8.06 -7.45 -13.31
CA THR A 70 -8.59 -6.08 -13.40
C THR A 70 -7.77 -5.10 -12.57
N LYS A 71 -7.37 -5.51 -11.37
CA LYS A 71 -6.57 -4.68 -10.47
C LYS A 71 -5.09 -4.57 -10.86
N ALA A 72 -4.62 -5.42 -11.78
CA ALA A 72 -3.32 -5.29 -12.42
C ALA A 72 -3.37 -4.31 -13.61
N ALA A 73 -4.49 -4.25 -14.32
CA ALA A 73 -4.72 -3.28 -15.41
C ALA A 73 -4.85 -1.83 -14.88
N ASP A 74 -5.43 -1.63 -13.69
CA ASP A 74 -5.52 -0.32 -13.04
C ASP A 74 -4.20 0.08 -12.35
N ASN A 75 -3.19 0.47 -13.13
CA ASN A 75 -2.02 1.28 -12.76
C ASN A 75 -1.49 1.10 -11.32
N GLY A 76 -1.24 -0.15 -10.90
CA GLY A 76 -0.54 -0.45 -9.66
C GLY A 76 -1.31 -0.22 -8.35
N MET A 77 -2.61 0.09 -8.40
CA MET A 77 -3.45 0.23 -7.20
C MET A 77 -3.81 -1.14 -6.56
N GLY A 78 -3.34 -2.23 -7.18
CA GLY A 78 -3.61 -3.60 -6.78
C GLY A 78 -2.76 -4.22 -5.69
N ILE A 79 -1.58 -3.67 -5.47
CA ILE A 79 -0.53 -4.30 -4.67
C ILE A 79 -0.75 -3.95 -3.20
N SER A 80 -0.76 -4.95 -2.32
CA SER A 80 -0.85 -4.69 -0.87
C SER A 80 0.32 -3.84 -0.38
N LYS A 81 0.09 -3.03 0.65
CA LYS A 81 1.12 -2.16 1.24
C LYS A 81 2.41 -2.94 1.60
N SER A 82 2.27 -4.18 2.08
CA SER A 82 3.39 -5.08 2.39
C SER A 82 4.17 -5.48 1.13
N ALA A 83 3.47 -5.87 0.05
CA ALA A 83 4.11 -6.22 -1.22
C ALA A 83 4.85 -5.02 -1.84
N LEU A 84 4.27 -3.81 -1.77
CA LEU A 84 4.94 -2.60 -2.23
C LEU A 84 6.21 -2.28 -1.42
N ARG A 85 6.14 -2.43 -0.09
CA ARG A 85 7.31 -2.26 0.79
C ARG A 85 8.41 -3.27 0.48
N ARG A 86 8.05 -4.55 0.26
CA ARG A 86 9.00 -5.60 -0.12
C ARG A 86 9.66 -5.32 -1.47
N ARG A 87 8.88 -4.90 -2.48
CA ARG A 87 9.40 -4.52 -3.80
C ARG A 87 10.41 -3.37 -3.69
N LYS A 88 10.05 -2.31 -2.95
CA LYS A 88 10.95 -1.18 -2.69
C LYS A 88 12.21 -1.60 -1.94
N ARG A 89 12.10 -2.49 -0.95
CA ARG A 89 13.26 -3.00 -0.20
C ARG A 89 14.21 -3.78 -1.11
N LYS A 90 13.69 -4.70 -1.93
CA LYS A 90 14.48 -5.47 -2.91
C LYS A 90 15.16 -4.59 -3.95
N ALA A 91 14.43 -3.62 -4.53
CA ALA A 91 15.00 -2.67 -5.48
C ALA A 91 16.14 -1.87 -4.85
N ARG A 92 15.97 -1.41 -3.59
CA ARG A 92 17.04 -0.76 -2.83
C ARG A 92 18.22 -1.69 -2.56
N GLU A 93 17.98 -2.96 -2.24
CA GLU A 93 19.05 -3.96 -2.03
C GLU A 93 19.83 -4.24 -3.33
N GLN A 94 19.19 -4.13 -4.50
CA GLN A 94 19.86 -4.24 -5.80
C GLN A 94 20.68 -3.00 -6.15
N LEU A 95 20.22 -1.81 -5.75
CA LEU A 95 20.90 -0.53 -5.98
C LEU A 95 21.96 -0.21 -4.91
N LYS A 96 22.09 -1.02 -3.86
CA LYS A 96 23.17 -0.85 -2.90
C LYS A 96 24.49 -1.24 -3.58
N PRO A 97 25.60 -0.53 -3.28
CA PRO A 97 26.91 -0.93 -3.77
C PRO A 97 27.18 -2.38 -3.36
N LYS A 98 27.45 -3.24 -4.35
CA LYS A 98 27.86 -4.62 -4.14
C LYS A 98 29.29 -4.74 -4.62
N MET A 99 30.15 -5.32 -3.78
CA MET A 99 31.56 -5.55 -4.14
C MET A 99 31.68 -6.46 -5.37
N ASP A 100 30.73 -7.39 -5.53
CA ASP A 100 30.66 -8.29 -6.68
C ASP A 100 30.46 -7.53 -8.02
N ASP A 101 29.81 -6.35 -7.98
CA ASP A 101 29.59 -5.48 -9.14
C ASP A 101 30.87 -4.71 -9.53
N LEU A 102 31.74 -4.42 -8.55
CA LEU A 102 33.04 -3.78 -8.79
C LEU A 102 34.00 -4.74 -9.52
N LEU A 103 33.93 -6.03 -9.22
CA LEU A 103 34.73 -7.04 -9.92
C LEU A 103 34.24 -7.29 -11.35
N ALA A 104 32.95 -7.02 -11.63
CA ALA A 104 32.38 -7.10 -12.96
C ALA A 104 32.54 -5.81 -13.78
N SER A 105 32.67 -4.64 -13.14
CA SER A 105 32.87 -3.34 -13.81
C SER A 105 34.33 -2.93 -13.98
N LEU A 106 35.25 -3.61 -13.31
CA LEU A 106 36.67 -3.58 -13.65
C LEU A 106 36.83 -4.19 -15.05
N SER A 107 36.84 -3.34 -16.08
CA SER A 107 37.37 -3.73 -17.39
C SER A 107 38.77 -4.32 -17.18
N GLU A 108 39.11 -5.34 -17.94
CA GLU A 108 40.46 -5.93 -17.94
C GLU A 108 41.55 -4.84 -17.89
N PRO A 109 42.66 -5.06 -17.16
CA PRO A 109 43.62 -4.03 -16.81
C PRO A 109 44.29 -3.47 -18.06
N THR A 110 43.70 -2.43 -18.63
CA THR A 110 44.33 -1.60 -19.66
C THR A 110 44.98 -0.43 -18.94
N THR A 111 46.30 -0.47 -18.89
CA THR A 111 47.15 0.61 -18.40
C THR A 111 47.02 1.81 -19.34
N THR A 112 46.03 2.67 -19.12
CA THR A 112 45.93 3.95 -19.81
C THR A 112 45.91 5.08 -18.79
N ILE A 113 47.02 5.81 -18.76
CA ILE A 113 47.18 7.12 -18.11
C ILE A 113 46.11 8.03 -18.70
N VAL A 114 45.23 8.59 -17.88
CA VAL A 114 44.19 9.52 -18.33
C VAL A 114 44.48 10.90 -17.72
N ASP A 115 44.86 11.83 -18.58
CA ASP A 115 45.04 13.24 -18.24
C ASP A 115 43.76 13.83 -17.64
N SER A 116 43.91 14.54 -16.52
CA SER A 116 42.82 14.98 -15.66
C SER A 116 42.06 16.21 -16.18
N ASP A 117 42.42 16.75 -17.34
CA ASP A 117 41.96 18.06 -17.82
C ASP A 117 40.81 17.99 -18.84
N ALA A 118 40.50 16.82 -19.40
CA ALA A 118 39.46 16.68 -20.44
C ALA A 118 38.03 16.47 -19.91
N VAL A 119 37.82 16.29 -18.59
CA VAL A 119 36.51 15.90 -18.03
C VAL A 119 35.64 17.10 -17.60
N LYS A 120 36.14 18.35 -17.70
CA LYS A 120 35.41 19.54 -17.19
C LYS A 120 34.49 20.26 -18.20
N ALA A 121 34.45 19.84 -19.47
CA ALA A 121 33.81 20.66 -20.52
C ALA A 121 32.34 20.30 -20.87
N HIS A 122 31.72 19.29 -20.25
CA HIS A 122 30.33 18.88 -20.58
C HIS A 122 29.33 18.96 -19.41
N ALA A 123 29.62 19.78 -18.39
CA ALA A 123 28.76 19.92 -17.21
C ALA A 123 27.88 21.19 -17.21
N THR A 124 27.60 21.78 -18.37
CA THR A 124 26.76 22.98 -18.48
C THR A 124 25.72 22.80 -19.58
N ASP A 125 24.64 22.09 -19.27
CA ASP A 125 23.38 22.24 -19.99
C ASP A 125 22.21 22.09 -19.01
N ASP A 126 21.68 23.26 -18.62
CA ASP A 126 20.27 23.59 -18.48
C ASP A 126 19.32 22.48 -18.01
N HIS A 127 19.50 22.06 -16.77
CA HIS A 127 18.39 21.59 -15.97
C HIS A 127 18.15 22.54 -14.80
N SER A 128 17.53 23.68 -15.09
CA SER A 128 16.76 24.44 -14.10
C SER A 128 15.54 23.61 -13.68
N TYR A 129 15.79 22.54 -12.93
CA TYR A 129 14.73 21.85 -12.20
C TYR A 129 14.08 22.89 -11.30
N ILE A 130 12.84 23.27 -11.63
CA ILE A 130 11.96 23.95 -10.67
C ILE A 130 12.02 23.09 -9.42
N SER A 131 12.71 23.58 -8.39
CA SER A 131 12.76 22.89 -7.11
C SER A 131 11.35 22.97 -6.58
N GLN A 132 10.58 21.92 -6.86
CA GLN A 132 9.28 21.73 -6.27
C GLN A 132 9.57 21.47 -4.79
N ASN A 133 9.70 22.56 -4.04
CA ASN A 133 9.77 22.60 -2.59
C ASN A 133 8.43 22.11 -2.05
N LYS A 134 8.16 20.82 -2.28
CA LYS A 134 7.07 20.09 -1.67
C LYS A 134 7.45 20.06 -0.21
N ASN A 135 6.85 20.94 0.59
CA ASN A 135 7.04 20.95 2.04
C ASN A 135 6.63 19.59 2.58
N LYS A 136 7.62 18.68 2.74
CA LYS A 136 7.39 17.25 2.97
C LYS A 136 6.73 16.96 4.32
N ASN A 137 6.57 17.98 5.16
CA ASN A 137 6.10 17.87 6.54
C ASN A 137 5.01 18.88 6.90
N GLN A 138 4.17 19.27 5.95
CA GLN A 138 2.96 20.04 6.26
C GLN A 138 1.77 19.09 6.49
N PRO A 139 0.86 19.40 7.43
CA PRO A 139 -0.34 18.62 7.63
C PRO A 139 -1.17 18.61 6.34
N ASN A 140 -1.69 17.43 5.99
CA ASN A 140 -2.49 17.27 4.78
C ASN A 140 -3.96 17.62 5.05
N ILE A 141 -4.48 18.64 4.35
CA ILE A 141 -5.87 19.10 4.45
C ILE A 141 -6.92 18.02 4.15
N THR A 142 -6.60 17.06 3.28
CA THR A 142 -7.55 16.01 2.90
C THR A 142 -7.72 14.94 3.97
N LYS A 143 -6.84 14.89 4.97
CA LYS A 143 -6.91 13.94 6.08
C LYS A 143 -7.50 14.62 7.31
N GLN A 144 -8.43 13.96 7.98
CA GLN A 144 -9.02 14.44 9.25
C GLN A 144 -7.96 14.78 10.30
N SER A 145 -6.89 13.98 10.40
CA SER A 145 -5.78 14.25 11.31
C SER A 145 -5.03 15.53 10.96
N GLY A 146 -4.84 15.80 9.66
CA GLY A 146 -4.20 17.03 9.19
C GLY A 146 -5.09 18.24 9.41
N HIS A 147 -6.39 18.12 9.13
CA HIS A 147 -7.38 19.15 9.44
C HIS A 147 -7.35 19.56 10.91
N ARG A 148 -7.26 18.59 11.84
CA ARG A 148 -7.17 18.90 13.28
C ARG A 148 -5.92 19.70 13.63
N ILE A 149 -4.78 19.40 13.00
CA ILE A 149 -3.51 20.11 13.22
C ILE A 149 -3.60 21.53 12.66
N ILE A 150 -4.10 21.67 11.42
CA ILE A 150 -4.31 22.98 10.76
C ILE A 150 -5.21 23.87 11.63
N MET A 151 -6.34 23.34 12.11
CA MET A 151 -7.26 24.09 12.98
C MET A 151 -6.63 24.52 14.32
N ASN A 152 -5.65 23.77 14.83
CA ASN A 152 -4.93 24.20 16.05
C ASN A 152 -3.99 25.35 15.75
N ASP A 153 -3.30 25.30 14.61
CA ASP A 153 -2.35 26.34 14.22
C ASP A 153 -3.07 27.61 13.78
N GLU A 154 -4.20 27.49 13.08
CA GLU A 154 -5.09 28.61 12.77
C GLU A 154 -5.62 29.30 14.02
N ARG A 155 -6.03 28.52 15.04
CA ARG A 155 -6.44 29.09 16.34
C ARG A 155 -5.32 29.90 16.99
N LYS A 156 -4.08 29.39 17.00
CA LYS A 156 -2.93 30.14 17.54
C LYS A 156 -2.68 31.41 16.75
N ASN A 157 -2.64 31.32 15.42
CA ASN A 157 -2.43 32.47 14.55
C ASN A 157 -3.51 33.54 14.76
N PHE A 158 -4.77 33.12 14.86
CA PHE A 158 -5.88 34.02 15.15
C PHE A 158 -5.74 34.72 16.50
N THR A 159 -5.39 33.98 17.57
CA THR A 159 -5.14 34.60 18.87
C THR A 159 -3.96 35.57 18.86
N SER A 160 -2.95 35.32 18.02
CA SER A 160 -1.82 36.24 17.82
C SER A 160 -2.26 37.52 17.09
N LEU A 161 -3.07 37.39 16.05
CA LEU A 161 -3.62 38.53 15.30
C LEU A 161 -4.48 39.43 16.18
N LEU A 162 -5.31 38.85 17.07
CA LEU A 162 -6.12 39.62 18.00
C LEU A 162 -5.29 40.43 19.02
N ARG A 163 -4.04 40.05 19.25
CA ARG A 163 -3.12 40.78 20.14
C ARG A 163 -2.39 41.92 19.44
N ASP A 164 -2.37 41.94 18.11
CA ASP A 164 -1.67 42.95 17.33
C ASP A 164 -2.39 44.31 17.40
N SER A 165 -1.65 45.37 17.72
CA SER A 165 -2.20 46.72 17.89
C SER A 165 -2.69 47.31 16.57
N GLN A 166 -2.00 46.98 15.47
CA GLN A 166 -2.36 47.43 14.12
C GLN A 166 -3.68 46.79 13.65
N PHE A 167 -3.88 45.51 13.98
CA PHE A 167 -5.13 44.82 13.69
C PHE A 167 -6.29 45.36 14.53
N ARG A 168 -6.04 45.74 15.80
CA ARG A 168 -7.05 46.32 16.69
C ARG A 168 -7.47 47.73 16.28
N SER A 169 -6.58 48.53 15.69
CA SER A 169 -6.90 49.87 15.22
C SER A 169 -7.62 49.87 13.87
N SER A 170 -7.16 49.05 12.91
CA SER A 170 -7.78 48.93 11.59
C SER A 170 -7.67 47.50 11.05
N PRO A 171 -8.69 46.65 11.29
CA PRO A 171 -8.61 45.23 10.93
C PRO A 171 -8.55 45.00 9.42
N PHE A 172 -9.28 45.80 8.63
CA PHE A 172 -9.32 45.65 7.18
C PHE A 172 -8.05 46.15 6.48
N ALA A 173 -7.41 47.20 7.00
CA ALA A 173 -6.12 47.67 6.46
C ALA A 173 -5.00 46.67 6.76
N ALA A 174 -4.92 46.20 8.01
CA ALA A 174 -3.96 45.18 8.41
C ALA A 174 -4.13 43.87 7.61
N LEU A 175 -5.38 43.47 7.34
CA LEU A 175 -5.66 42.30 6.50
C LEU A 175 -5.21 42.50 5.05
N LYS A 176 -5.45 43.69 4.47
CA LYS A 176 -5.01 44.03 3.11
C LYS A 176 -3.48 43.92 2.98
N ASP A 177 -2.76 44.45 3.96
CA ASP A 177 -1.29 44.41 3.99
C ASP A 177 -0.77 42.97 4.21
N ALA A 178 -1.40 42.20 5.09
CA ALA A 178 -1.05 40.80 5.29
C ALA A 178 -1.25 39.94 4.04
N ILE A 179 -2.32 40.17 3.28
CA ILE A 179 -2.56 39.48 1.99
C ILE A 179 -1.52 39.92 0.96
N ALA A 180 -1.20 41.21 0.88
CA ALA A 180 -0.20 41.74 -0.04
C ALA A 180 1.21 41.18 0.24
N ASN A 181 1.57 41.01 1.52
CA ASN A 181 2.87 40.47 1.93
C ASN A 181 2.98 38.95 1.76
N LYS A 182 1.87 38.20 1.75
CA LYS A 182 1.87 36.75 1.56
C LYS A 182 2.06 36.30 0.11
N ASN A 183 1.75 37.18 -0.84
CA ASN A 183 1.83 36.91 -2.29
C ASN A 183 3.17 37.36 -2.91
N LYS A 184 4.07 37.94 -2.12
CA LYS A 184 5.46 38.24 -2.48
C LYS A 184 6.37 37.12 -1.99
#